data_AF-A0A5S3VSL1-F1
#
_entry.id   AF-A0A5S3VSL1-F1
#
_cell.length_a   1.000
_cell.length_b   1.000
_cell.length_c   1.000
_cell.angle_alpha   90.00
_cell.angle_beta   90.00
_cell.angle_gamma   90.00
#
_symmetry.space_group_name_H-M   'P 1'
#
loop_
_entity.id
_entity.type
_entity.pdbx_description
1 polymer ?
#
loop_
_entity_poly.entity_id
_entity_poly.type
_entity_poly.pdbx_seq_one_letter_code
_entity_poly.pdbx_strand_id
1 'polypeptide(L)'
;DNDFVKGSYVHVQRFTHNLNAWQALSIEEQELVIGRTRLDAELLMPINANSHAARSELKDEKGEPLLLHQGMPFGTMTKQGLLSVTCAASGDAFTQM
;
A
#
# COMPACT_ATOMS: atom_id res chain seq x y z
N ASP A 1 1.32 8.17 -27.23
CA ASP A 1 2.48 7.28 -27.11
C ASP A 1 2.06 5.89 -27.60
N ASN A 2 2.23 5.60 -28.90
CA ASN A 2 1.72 4.36 -29.49
C ASN A 2 2.71 3.19 -29.31
N ASP A 3 3.98 3.51 -29.12
CA ASP A 3 5.07 2.53 -29.08
C ASP A 3 5.03 1.68 -27.80
N PHE A 4 4.39 2.18 -26.74
CA PHE A 4 4.29 1.53 -25.43
C PHE A 4 2.85 1.20 -25.01
N VAL A 5 1.92 1.16 -25.97
CA VAL A 5 0.52 0.76 -25.69
C VAL A 5 0.50 -0.64 -25.08
N LYS A 6 -0.24 -0.80 -23.97
CA LYS A 6 -0.27 -2.00 -23.10
C LYS A 6 1.00 -2.25 -22.29
N GLY A 7 1.96 -1.32 -22.30
CA GLY A 7 3.05 -1.28 -21.33
C GLY A 7 2.56 -0.86 -19.94
N SER A 8 3.43 -0.99 -18.94
CA SER A 8 3.16 -0.54 -17.58
C SER A 8 4.42 0.01 -16.92
N TYR A 9 4.25 1.09 -16.15
CA TYR A 9 5.29 1.61 -15.28
C TYR A 9 5.29 0.81 -13.98
N VAL A 10 6.46 0.36 -13.54
CA VAL A 10 6.62 -0.48 -12.36
C VAL A 10 7.53 0.20 -11.36
N HIS A 11 7.06 0.32 -10.11
CA HIS A 11 7.89 0.76 -8.99
C HIS A 11 8.04 -0.38 -7.97
N VAL A 12 9.28 -0.62 -7.55
CA VAL A 12 9.62 -1.67 -6.59
C VAL A 12 10.32 -1.08 -5.38
N GLN A 13 9.80 -1.39 -4.19
CA GLN A 13 10.40 -1.01 -2.92
C GLN A 13 10.45 -2.21 -1.97
N ARG A 14 11.56 -2.37 -1.25
CA ARG A 14 11.72 -3.43 -0.25
C ARG A 14 11.67 -2.84 1.14
N PHE A 15 10.54 -3.01 1.82
CA PHE A 15 10.34 -2.57 3.19
C PHE A 15 10.75 -3.66 4.17
N THR A 16 11.62 -3.34 5.12
CA THR A 16 11.93 -4.25 6.25
C THR A 16 11.10 -3.81 7.44
N HIS A 17 10.32 -4.73 8.02
CA HIS A 17 9.42 -4.39 9.13
C HIS A 17 10.11 -4.51 10.48
N ASN A 18 9.82 -3.56 11.38
CA ASN A 18 10.09 -3.71 12.80
C ASN A 18 8.87 -4.36 13.49
N LEU A 19 8.78 -5.69 13.41
CA LEU A 19 7.62 -6.42 13.93
C LEU A 19 7.52 -6.35 15.47
N ASN A 20 8.62 -6.21 16.19
CA ASN A 20 8.58 -6.08 17.65
C ASN A 20 7.87 -4.79 18.06
N ALA A 21 8.18 -3.67 17.40
CA ALA A 21 7.50 -2.41 17.64
C ALA A 21 6.02 -2.48 17.22
N TRP A 22 5.72 -3.12 16.08
CA TRP A 22 4.34 -3.30 15.61
C TRP A 22 3.48 -4.10 16.59
N GLN A 23 4.01 -5.23 17.09
CA GLN A 23 3.29 -6.11 18.01
C GLN A 23 3.14 -5.53 19.43
N ALA A 24 3.87 -4.46 19.75
CA ALA A 24 3.69 -3.74 21.01
C ALA A 24 2.45 -2.83 21.01
N LEU A 25 1.91 -2.50 19.83
CA LEU A 25 0.68 -1.71 19.67
C LEU A 25 -0.55 -2.58 19.94
N SER A 26 -1.59 -1.98 20.51
CA SER A 26 -2.91 -2.61 20.63
C SER A 26 -3.53 -2.86 19.25
N ILE A 27 -4.55 -3.73 19.17
CA ILE A 27 -5.24 -3.99 17.90
C ILE A 27 -5.85 -2.69 17.37
N GLU A 28 -6.47 -1.90 18.25
CA GLU A 28 -7.09 -0.63 17.91
C GLU A 28 -6.06 0.37 17.35
N GLU A 29 -4.87 0.44 17.95
CA GLU A 29 -3.78 1.28 17.45
C GLU A 29 -3.28 0.83 16.06
N GLN A 30 -3.13 -0.49 15.86
CA GLN A 30 -2.76 -1.05 14.56
C GLN A 30 -3.80 -0.73 13.48
N GLU A 31 -5.08 -0.93 13.79
CA GLU A 31 -6.19 -0.64 12.90
C GLU A 31 -6.28 0.86 12.56
N LEU A 32 -5.98 1.75 13.51
CA LEU A 32 -5.90 3.20 13.26
C LEU A 32 -4.74 3.58 12.33
N VAL A 33 -3.59 2.92 12.44
CA VAL A 33 -2.43 3.15 11.56
C VAL A 33 -2.74 2.64 10.14
N ILE A 34 -3.33 1.46 10.01
CA ILE A 34 -3.68 0.88 8.70
C ILE A 34 -4.90 1.58 8.08
N GLY A 35 -5.89 1.95 8.88
CA GLY A 35 -7.18 2.51 8.46
C GLY A 35 -8.24 1.45 8.17
N ARG A 36 -7.99 0.17 8.49
CA ARG A 36 -8.91 -0.95 8.29
C ARG A 36 -8.94 -1.88 9.49
N THR A 37 -10.04 -2.58 9.69
CA THR A 37 -10.13 -3.65 10.71
C THR A 37 -9.16 -4.78 10.41
N ARG A 38 -8.60 -5.40 11.46
CA ARG A 38 -7.50 -6.35 11.33
C ARG A 38 -7.92 -7.69 10.72
N LEU A 39 -9.13 -8.16 11.04
CA LEU A 39 -9.61 -9.48 10.62
C LEU A 39 -10.32 -9.43 9.27
N ASP A 40 -11.20 -8.45 9.08
CA ASP A 40 -12.09 -8.39 7.91
C ASP A 40 -11.62 -7.37 6.86
N ALA A 41 -10.60 -6.57 7.18
CA ALA A 41 -10.07 -5.51 6.32
C ALA A 41 -11.13 -4.45 5.93
N GLU A 42 -12.15 -4.25 6.76
CA GLU A 42 -13.18 -3.24 6.54
C GLU A 42 -12.66 -1.84 6.80
N LEU A 43 -13.02 -0.87 5.97
CA LEU A 43 -12.56 0.52 6.11
C LEU A 43 -13.13 1.16 7.38
N LEU A 44 -12.24 1.75 8.19
CA LEU A 44 -12.68 2.44 9.40
C LEU A 44 -13.34 3.79 9.07
N MET A 45 -14.44 4.08 9.77
CA MET A 45 -15.18 5.33 9.64
C MET A 45 -15.24 6.06 10.99
N PRO A 46 -14.95 7.37 11.06
CA PRO A 46 -14.49 8.22 9.96
C PRO A 46 -13.05 7.88 9.51
N ILE A 47 -12.76 8.11 8.23
CA ILE A 47 -11.42 7.85 7.66
C ILE A 47 -10.40 8.76 8.35
N ASN A 48 -9.37 8.15 8.94
CA ASN A 48 -8.21 8.89 9.42
C ASN A 48 -7.33 9.27 8.22
N ALA A 49 -7.19 10.57 7.95
CA ALA A 49 -6.41 11.08 6.82
C ALA A 49 -4.93 10.67 6.85
N ASN A 50 -4.37 10.30 8.00
CA ASN A 50 -3.00 9.85 8.16
C ASN A 50 -2.84 8.31 8.13
N SER A 51 -3.93 7.57 7.99
CA SER A 51 -3.87 6.11 7.87
C SER A 51 -3.25 5.68 6.54
N HIS A 52 -2.68 4.48 6.50
CA HIS A 52 -2.11 3.93 5.29
C HIS A 52 -3.15 3.85 4.17
N ALA A 53 -4.35 3.30 4.44
CA ALA A 53 -5.43 3.20 3.45
C ALA A 53 -5.77 4.56 2.81
N ALA A 54 -5.87 5.62 3.61
CA ALA A 54 -6.15 6.96 3.09
C ALA A 54 -5.03 7.54 2.22
N ARG A 55 -3.77 7.12 2.45
CA ARG A 55 -2.60 7.59 1.70
C ARG A 55 -2.28 6.74 0.47
N SER A 56 -2.62 5.45 0.49
CA SER A 56 -2.24 4.50 -0.54
C SER A 56 -3.34 4.20 -1.55
N GLU A 57 -4.62 4.29 -1.17
CA GLU A 57 -5.77 3.98 -2.04
C GLU A 57 -6.12 5.17 -2.95
N LEU A 58 -5.17 5.58 -3.79
CA LEU A 58 -5.33 6.69 -4.73
C LEU A 58 -6.27 6.33 -5.88
N LYS A 59 -7.19 7.24 -6.18
CA LYS A 59 -8.19 7.09 -7.23
C LYS A 59 -8.15 8.28 -8.18
N ASP A 60 -8.54 8.06 -9.43
CA ASP A 60 -8.72 9.12 -10.41
C ASP A 60 -10.04 9.90 -10.18
N GLU A 61 -10.30 10.90 -11.04
CA GLU A 61 -11.53 11.71 -10.99
C GLU A 61 -12.83 10.89 -11.18
N LYS A 62 -12.73 9.67 -11.73
CA LYS A 62 -13.85 8.75 -11.94
C LYS A 62 -13.99 7.74 -10.80
N GLY A 63 -13.07 7.74 -9.84
CA GLY A 63 -13.05 6.84 -8.70
C GLY A 63 -12.33 5.51 -8.98
N GLU A 64 -11.65 5.37 -10.12
CA GLU A 64 -10.89 4.17 -10.48
C GLU A 64 -9.50 4.18 -9.83
N PRO A 65 -8.99 3.02 -9.38
CA PRO A 65 -7.68 2.94 -8.75
C PRO A 65 -6.57 3.31 -9.73
N LEU A 66 -5.67 4.21 -9.30
CA LEU A 66 -4.51 4.62 -10.11
C LEU A 66 -3.41 3.55 -10.18
N LEU A 67 -3.40 2.63 -9.21
CA LEU A 67 -2.30 1.73 -8.94
C LEU A 67 -2.79 0.28 -8.81
N LEU A 68 -2.03 -0.65 -9.39
CA LEU A 68 -2.20 -2.07 -9.20
C LEU A 68 -1.07 -2.60 -8.30
N HIS A 69 -1.42 -3.05 -7.10
CA HIS A 69 -0.47 -3.62 -6.15
C HIS A 69 -0.27 -5.12 -6.39
N GLN A 70 0.98 -5.52 -6.58
CA GLN A 70 1.45 -6.90 -6.79
C GLN A 70 2.49 -7.29 -5.74
N GLY A 71 2.55 -6.53 -4.64
CA GLY A 71 3.53 -6.76 -3.57
C GLY A 71 3.29 -8.09 -2.86
N MET A 72 4.38 -8.72 -2.42
CA MET A 72 4.33 -9.96 -1.65
C MET A 72 5.21 -9.88 -0.41
N PRO A 73 4.83 -10.56 0.69
CA PRO A 73 5.73 -10.72 1.83
C PRO A 73 7.04 -11.37 1.41
N PHE A 74 8.14 -10.97 2.05
CA PHE A 74 9.42 -11.66 1.94
C PHE A 74 9.98 -11.90 3.35
N GLY A 75 10.83 -12.90 3.48
CA GLY A 75 11.45 -13.20 4.76
C GLY A 75 12.65 -14.13 4.66
N THR A 76 13.54 -13.92 5.62
CA THR A 76 14.60 -14.82 6.08
C THR A 76 14.54 -14.84 7.61
N MET A 77 15.38 -15.64 8.28
CA MET A 77 15.42 -15.67 9.75
C MET A 77 15.79 -14.33 10.39
N THR A 78 16.44 -13.41 9.67
CA THR A 78 16.95 -12.14 10.23
C THR A 78 16.29 -10.88 9.66
N LYS A 79 15.66 -10.98 8.49
CA LYS A 79 14.98 -9.85 7.83
C LYS A 79 13.70 -10.32 7.17
N GLN A 80 12.62 -9.60 7.44
CA GLN A 80 11.30 -9.86 6.88
C GLN A 80 10.54 -8.56 6.66
N GLY A 81 9.61 -8.58 5.73
CA GLY A 81 8.76 -7.43 5.43
C GLY A 81 8.00 -7.60 4.12
N LEU A 82 7.83 -6.51 3.39
CA LEU A 82 7.05 -6.47 2.14
C LEU A 82 7.97 -6.07 0.97
N LEU A 83 7.97 -6.89 -0.08
CA LEU A 83 8.46 -6.48 -1.39
C LEU A 83 7.28 -5.83 -2.12
N SER A 84 7.18 -4.51 -2.02
CA SER A 84 6.15 -3.75 -2.70
C SER A 84 6.48 -3.67 -4.18
N VAL A 85 5.55 -4.12 -5.02
CA VAL A 85 5.61 -4.01 -6.47
C VAL A 85 4.31 -3.36 -6.89
N THR A 86 4.38 -2.19 -7.50
CA THR A 86 3.19 -1.44 -7.91
C THR A 86 3.30 -1.09 -9.39
N CYS A 87 2.23 -1.34 -10.12
CA CYS A 87 2.12 -1.11 -11.55
C CYS A 87 1.12 0.02 -11.83
N ALA A 88 1.42 0.88 -12.80
CA ALA A 88 0.55 1.97 -13.22
C ALA A 88 0.56 2.14 -14.74
N ALA A 89 -0.51 2.74 -15.28
CA ALA A 89 -0.56 3.14 -16.69
C ALA A 89 0.18 4.46 -16.97
N SER A 90 0.43 5.25 -15.93
CA SER A 90 1.18 6.52 -15.99
C SER A 90 2.28 6.54 -14.95
N GLY A 91 3.45 7.08 -15.30
CA GLY A 91 4.58 7.26 -14.37
C GLY A 91 4.28 8.25 -13.24
N ASP A 92 3.43 9.25 -13.50
CA ASP A 92 3.08 10.30 -12.52
C ASP A 92 2.18 9.78 -11.39
N ALA A 93 1.61 8.57 -11.54
CA ALA A 93 0.77 7.97 -10.50
C ALA A 93 1.56 7.73 -9.21
N PHE A 94 2.87 7.49 -9.29
CA PHE A 94 3.72 7.25 -8.12
C PHE A 94 4.10 8.53 -7.38
N THR A 95 4.06 9.70 -8.03
CA THR A 95 4.36 10.99 -7.37
C THR A 95 3.18 11.54 -6.57
N GLN A 96 2.01 10.94 -6.72
CA GLN A 96 0.79 11.34 -6.01
C GLN A 96 0.61 10.61 -4.67
N MET A 97 1.44 9.61 -4.40
CA MET A 97 1.50 8.87 -3.14
C MET A 97 2.39 9.60 -2.13
#